data_AF-A0AAD7EB40-F1
#
_entry.id   AF-A0AAD7EB40-F1
#
_cell.length_a   1.000
_cell.length_b   1.000
_cell.length_c   1.000
_cell.angle_alpha   90.00
_cell.angle_beta   90.00
_cell.angle_gamma   90.00
#
_symmetry.space_group_name_H-M   'P 1'
#
loop_
_entity.id
_entity.type
_entity.pdbx_description
1 polymer ?
#
loop_
_entity_poly.entity_id
_entity_poly.type
_entity_poly.pdbx_seq_one_letter_code
_entity_poly.pdbx_strand_id
1 'polypeptide(L)'
;MKTRQQYDELLQVLTKSQYTKDDACAAICIITSFIFDGGAGAWQAWVGVLCDYVHSVLRRDPDPRHTFEHCAETTRFIIKVAIWFDVLAAVTTQKAPRLLEYIRKLFSPLESPAVARGGGSLPPLELSMMSVMGCENLVLWVLAEASALSVWKCKQEARGCLSVQDLIKRAVNLEAHLDTTRASPLTYNPTLTLTDARALSADIFRRATRVYLRSIMLGSFPNVREIVESVDEAIALLRRPQMPSSVVRSTMFAFLVCGALTHDERHRQELSRKLDLEEEEPAESVVGNSLSIKKLLETIWNERSKSSPRQPVQ
;
A
#
# COMPACT_ATOMS: atom_id res chain seq x y z
N MET A 1 -31.06 -12.81 18.17
CA MET A 1 -31.31 -13.74 17.04
C MET A 1 -31.01 -13.11 15.68
N LYS A 2 -31.50 -11.89 15.34
CA LYS A 2 -31.21 -11.21 14.06
C LYS A 2 -29.71 -11.05 13.73
N THR A 3 -28.87 -10.66 14.69
CA THR A 3 -27.42 -10.44 14.47
C THR A 3 -26.67 -11.73 14.10
N ARG A 4 -27.09 -12.88 14.65
CA ARG A 4 -26.47 -14.18 14.36
C ARG A 4 -26.84 -14.67 12.96
N GLN A 5 -28.10 -14.48 12.58
CA GLN A 5 -28.58 -14.79 11.23
C GLN A 5 -27.88 -13.92 10.16
N GLN A 6 -27.71 -12.62 10.42
CA GLN A 6 -26.95 -11.73 9.53
C GLN A 6 -25.48 -12.12 9.40
N TYR A 7 -24.86 -12.59 10.49
CA TYR A 7 -23.49 -13.11 10.45
C TYR A 7 -23.37 -14.41 9.64
N ASP A 8 -24.33 -15.33 9.80
CA ASP A 8 -24.36 -16.58 9.03
C ASP A 8 -24.61 -16.31 7.53
N GLU A 9 -25.47 -15.35 7.19
CA GLU A 9 -25.68 -14.88 5.80
C GLU A 9 -24.39 -14.30 5.19
N LEU A 10 -23.61 -13.53 5.96
CA LEU A 10 -22.31 -13.02 5.51
C LEU A 10 -21.31 -14.16 5.28
N LEU A 11 -21.28 -15.17 6.15
CA LEU A 11 -20.41 -16.33 5.96
C LEU A 11 -20.80 -17.17 4.72
N GLN A 12 -22.08 -17.21 4.35
CA GLN A 12 -22.52 -17.85 3.11
C GLN A 12 -22.00 -17.15 1.85
N VAL A 13 -21.69 -15.85 1.91
CA VAL A 13 -21.05 -15.17 0.77
C VAL A 13 -19.72 -15.84 0.46
N LEU A 14 -18.92 -16.16 1.47
CA LEU A 14 -17.58 -16.75 1.29
C LEU A 14 -17.59 -18.10 0.55
N THR A 15 -18.71 -18.81 0.50
CA THR A 15 -18.83 -20.12 -0.16
C THR A 15 -19.38 -20.05 -1.59
N LYS A 16 -19.76 -18.86 -2.08
CA LYS A 16 -20.27 -18.67 -3.45
C LYS A 16 -19.18 -18.94 -4.50
N SER A 17 -19.58 -19.52 -5.63
CA SER A 17 -18.71 -19.73 -6.79
C SER A 17 -18.57 -18.50 -7.69
N GLN A 18 -19.52 -17.56 -7.61
CA GLN A 18 -19.51 -16.30 -8.35
C GLN A 18 -20.01 -15.18 -7.44
N TYR A 19 -19.32 -14.05 -7.50
CA TYR A 19 -19.62 -12.88 -6.67
C TYR A 19 -20.30 -11.80 -7.50
N THR A 20 -21.30 -11.17 -6.90
CA THR A 20 -22.01 -10.04 -7.49
C THR A 20 -21.36 -8.72 -7.08
N LYS A 21 -21.81 -7.63 -7.70
CA LYS A 21 -21.43 -6.27 -7.30
C LYS A 21 -21.76 -5.99 -5.83
N ASP A 22 -22.89 -6.51 -5.34
CA ASP A 22 -23.35 -6.27 -3.98
C ASP A 22 -22.51 -7.06 -2.97
N ASP A 23 -22.10 -8.28 -3.32
CA ASP A 23 -21.13 -9.06 -2.53
C ASP A 23 -19.79 -8.31 -2.42
N ALA A 24 -19.33 -7.70 -3.52
CA ALA A 24 -18.11 -6.90 -3.51
C ALA A 24 -18.25 -5.64 -2.66
N CYS A 25 -19.37 -4.91 -2.74
CA CYS A 25 -19.63 -3.78 -1.85
C CYS A 25 -19.65 -4.20 -0.37
N ALA A 26 -20.30 -5.32 -0.04
CA ALA A 26 -20.30 -5.87 1.31
C ALA A 26 -18.88 -6.22 1.80
N ALA A 27 -18.07 -6.83 0.93
CA ALA A 27 -16.67 -7.13 1.22
C ALA A 27 -15.86 -5.86 1.52
N ILE A 28 -16.05 -4.77 0.78
CA ILE A 28 -15.40 -3.48 1.06
C ILE A 28 -15.76 -2.99 2.46
N CYS A 29 -17.06 -2.99 2.81
CA CYS A 29 -17.52 -2.56 4.13
C CYS A 29 -16.91 -3.40 5.26
N ILE A 30 -16.84 -4.72 5.08
CA ILE A 30 -16.29 -5.65 6.07
C ILE A 30 -14.78 -5.48 6.24
N ILE A 31 -14.03 -5.36 5.14
CA ILE A 31 -12.58 -5.09 5.19
C ILE A 31 -12.33 -3.76 5.88
N THR A 32 -13.10 -2.73 5.56
CA THR A 32 -12.98 -1.41 6.18
C THR A 32 -13.27 -1.47 7.67
N SER A 33 -14.28 -2.24 8.09
CA SER A 33 -14.56 -2.51 9.51
C SER A 33 -13.37 -3.15 10.22
N PHE A 34 -12.69 -4.12 9.60
CA PHE A 34 -11.48 -4.71 10.18
C PHE A 34 -10.33 -3.72 10.27
N ILE A 35 -10.11 -2.88 9.25
CA ILE A 35 -9.07 -1.84 9.29
C ILE A 35 -9.32 -0.86 10.43
N PHE A 36 -10.59 -0.51 10.66
CA PHE A 36 -11.02 0.37 11.74
C PHE A 36 -10.91 -0.27 13.13
N ASP A 37 -11.04 -1.60 13.21
CA ASP A 37 -10.80 -2.40 14.42
C ASP A 37 -9.32 -2.84 14.54
N GLY A 38 -8.40 -2.02 14.04
CA GLY A 38 -6.97 -2.27 14.19
C GLY A 38 -6.34 -3.27 13.22
N GLY A 39 -7.07 -3.75 12.21
CA GLY A 39 -6.58 -4.65 11.16
C GLY A 39 -6.52 -6.13 11.55
N ALA A 40 -7.09 -6.51 12.70
CA ALA A 40 -7.16 -7.90 13.13
C ALA A 40 -8.38 -8.62 12.51
N GLY A 41 -8.30 -9.94 12.35
CA GLY A 41 -9.43 -10.77 11.91
C GLY A 41 -9.26 -11.39 10.52
N ALA A 42 -10.35 -11.96 10.01
CA ALA A 42 -10.37 -12.77 8.78
C ALA A 42 -10.56 -11.93 7.50
N TRP A 43 -9.94 -10.75 7.44
CA TRP A 43 -10.08 -9.81 6.32
C TRP A 43 -9.58 -10.40 4.99
N GLN A 44 -8.63 -11.35 5.02
CA GLN A 44 -8.04 -11.97 3.83
C GLN A 44 -9.09 -12.69 2.96
N ALA A 45 -10.07 -13.33 3.60
CA ALA A 45 -11.14 -14.03 2.89
C ALA A 45 -11.97 -13.03 2.06
N TRP A 46 -12.27 -11.86 2.64
CA TRP A 46 -13.03 -10.80 2.00
C TRP A 46 -12.24 -10.06 0.92
N VAL A 47 -10.93 -9.86 1.09
CA VAL A 47 -10.06 -9.41 -0.01
C VAL A 47 -10.11 -10.41 -1.17
N GLY A 48 -10.23 -11.71 -0.86
CA GLY A 48 -10.41 -12.74 -1.87
C GLY A 48 -11.70 -12.59 -2.67
N VAL A 49 -12.83 -12.37 -2.00
CA VAL A 49 -14.13 -12.07 -2.65
C VAL A 49 -14.00 -10.90 -3.62
N LEU A 50 -13.31 -9.83 -3.21
CA LEU A 50 -13.08 -8.66 -4.08
C LEU A 50 -12.22 -9.00 -5.30
N CYS A 51 -11.12 -9.71 -5.10
CA CYS A 51 -10.24 -10.10 -6.19
C CYS A 51 -10.97 -10.99 -7.21
N ASP A 52 -11.81 -11.92 -6.73
CA ASP A 52 -12.56 -12.83 -7.59
C ASP A 52 -13.68 -12.11 -8.36
N TYR A 53 -14.37 -11.16 -7.73
CA TYR A 53 -15.29 -10.27 -8.42
C TYR A 53 -14.57 -9.48 -9.53
N VAL A 54 -13.45 -8.81 -9.22
CA VAL A 54 -12.70 -8.00 -10.19
C VAL A 54 -12.15 -8.85 -11.33
N HIS A 55 -11.62 -10.03 -11.03
CA HIS A 55 -11.19 -10.99 -12.04
C HIS A 55 -12.35 -11.35 -12.97
N SER A 56 -13.56 -11.60 -12.43
CA SER A 56 -14.75 -11.91 -13.24
C SER A 56 -15.20 -10.78 -14.16
N VAL A 57 -14.91 -9.52 -13.80
CA VAL A 57 -15.22 -8.32 -14.58
C VAL A 57 -14.16 -8.10 -15.66
N LEU A 58 -12.88 -8.04 -15.27
CA LEU A 58 -11.77 -7.68 -16.15
C LEU A 58 -11.40 -8.79 -17.14
N ARG A 59 -11.72 -10.06 -16.86
CA ARG A 59 -11.48 -11.17 -17.80
C ARG A 59 -12.42 -11.21 -19.01
N ARG A 60 -13.45 -10.35 -19.04
CA ARG A 60 -14.47 -10.35 -20.12
C ARG A 60 -13.92 -9.86 -21.45
N ASP A 61 -12.88 -9.04 -21.40
CA ASP A 61 -12.23 -8.45 -22.55
C ASP A 61 -10.74 -8.86 -22.56
N PRO A 62 -10.16 -9.17 -23.73
CA PRO A 62 -8.72 -9.33 -23.87
C PRO A 62 -7.90 -8.13 -23.37
N ASP A 63 -8.45 -6.92 -23.48
CA ASP A 63 -7.88 -5.69 -22.92
C ASP A 63 -8.66 -5.23 -21.66
N PRO A 64 -8.09 -5.47 -20.46
CA PRO A 64 -8.69 -5.01 -19.21
C PRO A 64 -8.89 -3.48 -19.14
N ARG A 65 -8.11 -2.68 -19.88
CA ARG A 65 -8.28 -1.22 -19.90
C ARG A 65 -9.59 -0.83 -20.52
N HIS A 66 -9.94 -1.43 -21.65
CA HIS A 66 -11.20 -1.16 -22.32
C HIS A 66 -12.39 -1.41 -21.38
N THR A 67 -12.38 -2.55 -20.67
CA THR A 67 -13.41 -2.83 -19.65
C THR A 67 -13.39 -1.81 -18.52
N PHE A 68 -12.22 -1.44 -18.02
CA PHE A 68 -12.07 -0.50 -16.92
C PHE A 68 -12.57 0.91 -17.26
N GLU A 69 -12.28 1.40 -18.46
CA GLU A 69 -12.70 2.71 -18.96
C GLU A 69 -14.22 2.76 -19.20
N HIS A 70 -14.80 1.71 -19.78
CA HIS A 70 -16.21 1.70 -20.18
C HIS A 70 -17.18 1.13 -19.12
N CYS A 71 -16.67 0.65 -17.98
CA CYS A 71 -17.54 0.14 -16.91
C CYS A 71 -18.25 1.26 -16.14
N ALA A 72 -19.35 0.90 -15.47
CA ALA A 72 -20.07 1.81 -14.59
C ALA A 72 -19.17 2.34 -13.46
N GLU A 73 -19.39 3.58 -13.03
CA GLU A 73 -18.56 4.26 -12.01
C GLU A 73 -18.41 3.44 -10.72
N THR A 74 -19.49 2.82 -10.23
CA THR A 74 -19.45 1.94 -9.05
C THR A 74 -18.52 0.75 -9.27
N THR A 75 -18.52 0.15 -10.47
CA THR A 75 -17.65 -0.99 -10.79
C THR A 75 -16.20 -0.54 -10.84
N ARG A 76 -15.93 0.62 -11.44
CA ARG A 76 -14.61 1.24 -11.49
C ARG A 76 -14.07 1.51 -10.09
N PHE A 77 -14.91 2.05 -9.20
CA PHE A 77 -14.56 2.27 -7.79
C PHE A 77 -14.21 0.95 -7.10
N ILE A 78 -15.02 -0.10 -7.25
CA ILE A 78 -14.75 -1.42 -6.67
C ILE A 78 -13.40 -1.97 -7.18
N ILE A 79 -13.11 -1.85 -8.48
CA ILE A 79 -11.83 -2.33 -9.04
C ILE A 79 -10.65 -1.58 -8.41
N LYS A 80 -10.72 -0.25 -8.29
CA LYS A 80 -9.66 0.54 -7.66
C LYS A 80 -9.44 0.14 -6.20
N VAL A 81 -10.51 -0.02 -5.43
CA VAL A 81 -10.44 -0.42 -4.01
C VAL A 81 -9.90 -1.84 -3.86
N ALA A 82 -10.32 -2.78 -4.71
CA ALA A 82 -9.83 -4.15 -4.69
C ALA A 82 -8.34 -4.23 -5.00
N ILE A 83 -7.86 -3.51 -6.03
CA ILE A 83 -6.43 -3.44 -6.35
C ILE A 83 -5.65 -2.90 -5.14
N TRP A 84 -6.14 -1.83 -4.52
CA TRP A 84 -5.50 -1.26 -3.34
C TRP A 84 -5.38 -2.25 -2.19
N PHE A 85 -6.48 -2.89 -1.82
CA PHE A 85 -6.47 -3.88 -0.74
C PHE A 85 -5.61 -5.09 -1.08
N ASP A 86 -5.63 -5.57 -2.32
CA ASP A 86 -4.78 -6.69 -2.77
C ASP A 86 -3.29 -6.34 -2.65
N VAL A 87 -2.88 -5.13 -3.05
CA VAL A 87 -1.47 -4.69 -2.92
C VAL A 87 -1.05 -4.55 -1.45
N LEU A 88 -1.85 -3.91 -0.60
CA LEU A 88 -1.52 -3.81 0.83
C LEU A 88 -1.53 -5.17 1.54
N ALA A 89 -2.45 -6.05 1.15
CA ALA A 89 -2.48 -7.43 1.63
C ALA A 89 -1.24 -8.21 1.19
N ALA A 90 -0.79 -8.04 -0.05
CA ALA A 90 0.39 -8.69 -0.60
C ALA A 90 1.66 -8.32 0.19
N VAL A 91 1.83 -7.04 0.50
CA VAL A 91 2.93 -6.54 1.34
C VAL A 91 2.90 -7.17 2.74
N THR A 92 1.76 -7.11 3.42
CA THR A 92 1.64 -7.59 4.82
C THR A 92 1.68 -9.11 4.96
N THR A 93 1.28 -9.84 3.91
CA THR A 93 1.30 -11.31 3.90
C THR A 93 2.53 -11.91 3.21
N GLN A 94 3.43 -11.08 2.70
CA GLN A 94 4.60 -11.48 1.90
C GLN A 94 4.20 -12.43 0.75
N LYS A 95 3.12 -12.07 0.05
CA LYS A 95 2.60 -12.77 -1.14
C LYS A 95 2.63 -11.84 -2.34
N ALA A 96 2.50 -12.43 -3.53
CA ALA A 96 2.30 -11.63 -4.73
C ALA A 96 0.82 -11.17 -4.78
N PRO A 97 0.53 -9.95 -5.23
CA PRO A 97 -0.84 -9.50 -5.44
C PRO A 97 -1.58 -10.45 -6.40
N ARG A 98 -2.82 -10.82 -6.07
CA ARG A 98 -3.65 -11.70 -6.91
C ARG A 98 -4.00 -11.05 -8.24
N LEU A 99 -4.14 -9.72 -8.25
CA LEU A 99 -4.49 -8.91 -9.41
C LEU A 99 -3.27 -8.40 -10.18
N LEU A 100 -2.06 -8.89 -9.88
CA LEU A 100 -0.81 -8.39 -10.47
C LEU A 100 -0.81 -8.31 -12.00
N GLU A 101 -1.40 -9.30 -12.68
CA GLU A 101 -1.53 -9.28 -14.15
C GLU A 101 -2.34 -8.07 -14.63
N TYR A 102 -3.46 -7.77 -13.96
CA TYR A 102 -4.27 -6.59 -14.28
C TYR A 102 -3.53 -5.31 -13.91
N ILE A 103 -2.81 -5.27 -12.79
CA ILE A 103 -2.02 -4.10 -12.38
C ILE A 103 -0.96 -3.78 -13.44
N ARG A 104 -0.26 -4.79 -13.99
CA ARG A 104 0.69 -4.61 -15.10
C ARG A 104 0.00 -4.02 -16.34
N LYS A 105 -1.10 -4.65 -16.76
CA LYS A 105 -1.88 -4.20 -17.91
C LYS A 105 -2.50 -2.82 -17.70
N LEU A 106 -2.83 -2.40 -16.48
CA LEU A 106 -3.45 -1.09 -16.25
C LEU A 106 -2.42 0.03 -16.05
N PHE A 107 -1.34 -0.24 -15.30
CA PHE A 107 -0.48 0.80 -14.73
C PHE A 107 1.01 0.69 -15.10
N SER A 108 1.47 -0.41 -15.69
CA SER A 108 2.87 -0.52 -16.10
C SER A 108 3.18 0.45 -17.25
N PRO A 109 4.27 1.23 -17.18
CA PRO A 109 4.74 2.04 -18.31
C PRO A 109 5.09 1.21 -19.55
N LEU A 110 5.49 -0.05 -19.36
CA LEU A 110 5.92 -0.93 -20.46
C LEU A 110 4.73 -1.40 -21.29
N GLU A 111 3.63 -1.75 -20.62
CA GLU A 111 2.42 -2.23 -21.28
C GLU A 111 1.45 -1.08 -21.57
N SER A 112 1.60 0.07 -20.89
CA SER A 112 0.75 1.27 -21.01
C SER A 112 1.55 2.47 -21.53
N PRO A 113 1.64 2.66 -22.86
CA PRO A 113 2.30 3.84 -23.44
C PRO A 113 1.66 5.17 -23.01
N ALA A 114 0.38 5.15 -22.59
CA ALA A 114 -0.32 6.31 -22.05
C ALA A 114 0.23 6.76 -20.68
N VAL A 115 0.83 5.85 -19.91
CA VAL A 115 1.52 6.14 -18.64
C VAL A 115 2.99 6.50 -18.88
N ALA A 116 3.61 5.99 -19.95
CA ALA A 116 5.04 6.18 -20.25
C ALA A 116 5.39 7.49 -20.96
N ARG A 117 4.45 8.11 -21.70
CA ARG A 117 4.75 9.36 -22.40
C ARG A 117 4.50 10.53 -21.47
N GLY A 118 5.59 11.11 -20.96
CA GLY A 118 5.65 12.49 -20.46
C GLY A 118 5.30 13.57 -21.50
N GLY A 119 4.48 13.24 -22.50
CA GLY A 119 3.87 14.15 -23.45
C GLY A 119 2.50 14.59 -22.94
N GLY A 120 2.47 15.41 -21.90
CA GLY A 120 1.39 16.35 -21.55
C GLY A 120 -0.04 15.82 -21.28
N SER A 121 -0.37 14.56 -21.59
CA SER A 121 -1.68 13.98 -21.35
C SER A 121 -1.65 13.25 -20.02
N LEU A 122 -2.22 13.86 -18.99
CA LEU A 122 -2.54 13.18 -17.74
C LEU A 122 -3.36 11.91 -18.08
N PRO A 123 -3.13 10.77 -17.41
CA PRO A 123 -4.00 9.62 -17.59
C PRO A 123 -5.46 10.06 -17.39
N PRO A 124 -6.43 9.50 -18.14
CA PRO A 124 -7.83 9.79 -17.92
C PRO A 124 -8.13 9.75 -16.41
N LEU A 125 -8.84 10.75 -15.89
CA LEU A 125 -9.13 10.86 -14.45
C LEU A 125 -9.74 9.56 -13.89
N GLU A 126 -10.48 8.85 -14.74
CA GLU A 126 -11.06 7.55 -14.50
C GLU A 126 -10.04 6.46 -14.12
N LEU A 127 -8.84 6.46 -14.72
CA LEU A 127 -7.74 5.53 -14.42
C LEU A 127 -6.90 5.95 -13.21
N SER A 128 -7.06 7.17 -12.71
CA SER A 128 -6.23 7.68 -11.61
C SER A 128 -6.59 7.03 -10.27
N MET A 129 -5.58 6.51 -9.57
CA MET A 129 -5.68 6.01 -8.20
C MET A 129 -5.62 7.12 -7.14
N MET A 130 -5.31 8.36 -7.56
CA MET A 130 -5.21 9.52 -6.65
C MET A 130 -6.54 9.85 -5.97
N SER A 131 -7.66 9.65 -6.65
CA SER A 131 -8.97 10.02 -6.12
C SER A 131 -9.40 9.13 -4.94
N VAL A 132 -9.00 7.86 -4.97
CA VAL A 132 -9.41 6.85 -3.99
C VAL A 132 -8.37 6.70 -2.88
N MET A 133 -7.09 6.60 -3.23
CA MET A 133 -6.04 6.19 -2.28
C MET A 133 -4.95 7.24 -2.07
N GLY A 134 -4.99 8.36 -2.80
CA GLY A 134 -3.94 9.37 -2.76
C GLY A 134 -2.58 8.82 -3.19
N CYS A 135 -2.56 7.80 -4.04
CA CYS A 135 -1.36 7.14 -4.55
C CYS A 135 -1.36 7.18 -6.07
N GLU A 136 -0.21 7.51 -6.66
CA GLU A 136 -0.06 7.52 -8.12
C GLU A 136 -0.06 6.10 -8.69
N ASN A 137 -0.60 5.94 -9.89
CA ASN A 137 -0.66 4.65 -10.58
C ASN A 137 0.72 3.98 -10.69
N LEU A 138 1.75 4.78 -10.99
CA LEU A 138 3.12 4.30 -11.12
C LEU A 138 3.68 3.79 -9.78
N VAL A 139 3.46 4.55 -8.70
CA VAL A 139 3.90 4.16 -7.35
C VAL A 139 3.19 2.89 -6.90
N LEU A 140 1.89 2.78 -7.14
CA LEU A 140 1.11 1.58 -6.84
C LEU A 140 1.61 0.36 -7.63
N TRP A 141 1.91 0.54 -8.93
CA TRP A 141 2.49 -0.52 -9.74
C TRP A 141 3.86 -0.96 -9.20
N VAL A 142 4.75 -0.02 -8.87
CA VAL A 142 6.06 -0.36 -8.27
C VAL A 142 5.89 -1.09 -6.95
N LEU A 143 4.94 -0.69 -6.09
CA LEU A 143 4.66 -1.36 -4.81
C LEU A 143 4.16 -2.80 -5.02
N ALA A 144 3.31 -3.02 -6.03
CA ALA A 144 2.83 -4.34 -6.41
C ALA A 144 3.98 -5.24 -6.95
N GLU A 145 4.83 -4.68 -7.83
CA GLU A 145 6.01 -5.39 -8.36
C GLU A 145 7.05 -5.65 -7.28
N ALA A 146 7.24 -4.75 -6.32
CA ALA A 146 8.13 -4.96 -5.18
C ALA A 146 7.66 -6.16 -4.34
N SER A 147 6.35 -6.27 -4.09
CA SER A 147 5.77 -7.43 -3.39
C SER A 147 6.01 -8.73 -4.17
N ALA A 148 5.83 -8.70 -5.49
CA ALA A 148 6.13 -9.85 -6.36
C ALA A 148 7.64 -10.20 -6.38
N LEU A 149 8.51 -9.19 -6.35
CA LEU A 149 9.96 -9.34 -6.28
C LEU A 149 10.40 -9.98 -4.96
N SER A 150 9.79 -9.60 -3.83
CA SER A 150 10.01 -10.23 -2.52
C SER A 150 9.73 -11.74 -2.58
N VAL A 151 8.56 -12.12 -3.14
CA VAL A 151 8.20 -13.54 -3.30
C VAL A 151 9.15 -14.26 -4.25
N TRP A 152 9.54 -13.62 -5.35
CA TRP A 152 10.52 -14.20 -6.28
C TRP A 152 11.86 -14.44 -5.58
N LYS A 153 12.36 -13.47 -4.82
CA LYS A 153 13.60 -13.58 -4.04
C LYS A 153 13.54 -14.78 -3.10
N CYS A 154 12.50 -14.87 -2.25
CA CYS A 154 12.32 -16.00 -1.33
C CYS A 154 12.30 -17.35 -2.07
N LYS A 155 11.65 -17.43 -3.23
CA LYS A 155 11.62 -18.66 -4.06
C LYS A 155 12.98 -19.02 -4.63
N GLN A 156 13.79 -18.04 -5.04
CA GLN A 156 15.14 -18.29 -5.55
C GLN A 156 16.10 -18.68 -4.42
N GLU A 157 15.97 -18.06 -3.24
CA GLU A 157 16.74 -18.40 -2.04
C GLU A 157 16.45 -19.83 -1.59
N ALA A 158 15.16 -20.21 -1.52
CA ALA A 158 14.76 -21.58 -1.17
C ALA A 158 15.27 -22.64 -2.16
N ARG A 159 15.52 -22.25 -3.42
CA ARG A 159 16.09 -23.12 -4.45
C ARG A 159 17.63 -23.08 -4.50
N GLY A 160 18.27 -22.22 -3.72
CA GLY A 160 19.72 -22.02 -3.75
C GLY A 160 20.25 -21.40 -5.05
N CYS A 161 19.39 -20.72 -5.83
CA CYS A 161 19.74 -20.20 -7.16
C CYS A 161 19.56 -18.67 -7.28
N LEU A 162 19.51 -17.94 -6.15
CA LEU A 162 19.40 -16.49 -6.17
C LEU A 162 20.63 -15.85 -6.81
N SER A 163 20.43 -15.23 -7.98
CA SER A 163 21.39 -14.30 -8.55
C SER A 163 21.19 -12.91 -7.92
N VAL A 164 22.15 -12.49 -7.11
CA VAL A 164 22.17 -11.14 -6.50
C VAL A 164 22.19 -10.06 -7.59
N GLN A 165 22.88 -10.30 -8.71
CA GLN A 165 22.91 -9.36 -9.82
C GLN A 165 21.54 -9.20 -10.48
N ASP A 166 20.79 -10.29 -10.67
CA ASP A 166 19.43 -10.23 -11.23
C ASP A 166 18.47 -9.51 -10.26
N LEU A 167 18.59 -9.78 -8.96
CA LEU A 167 17.82 -9.07 -7.93
C LEU A 167 18.06 -7.56 -7.98
N ILE A 168 19.32 -7.12 -7.99
CA ILE A 168 19.69 -5.70 -8.05
C ILE A 168 19.18 -5.09 -9.35
N LYS A 169 19.37 -5.74 -10.50
CA LYS A 169 18.93 -5.24 -11.80
C LYS A 169 17.42 -4.98 -11.82
N ARG A 170 16.62 -5.92 -11.29
CA ARG A 170 15.16 -5.78 -11.20
C ARG A 170 14.76 -4.65 -10.26
N ALA A 171 15.37 -4.59 -9.07
CA ALA A 171 15.08 -3.56 -8.08
C ALA A 171 15.42 -2.15 -8.59
N VAL A 172 16.62 -1.95 -9.16
CA VAL A 172 17.04 -0.66 -9.72
C VAL A 172 16.13 -0.21 -10.87
N ASN A 173 15.66 -1.15 -11.71
CA ASN A 173 14.71 -0.81 -12.77
C ASN A 173 13.38 -0.29 -12.19
N LEU A 174 12.86 -0.92 -11.13
CA LEU A 174 11.66 -0.45 -10.45
C LEU A 174 11.89 0.90 -9.75
N GLU A 175 13.03 1.07 -9.09
CA GLU A 175 13.38 2.31 -8.39
C GLU A 175 13.47 3.51 -9.34
N ALA A 176 14.04 3.31 -10.54
CA ALA A 176 14.12 4.37 -11.56
C ALA A 176 12.75 4.95 -11.95
N HIS A 177 11.69 4.15 -11.89
CA HIS A 177 10.33 4.63 -12.15
C HIS A 177 9.82 5.55 -11.03
N LEU A 178 10.21 5.32 -9.77
CA LEU A 178 9.86 6.20 -8.65
C LEU A 178 10.52 7.59 -8.77
N ASP A 179 11.63 7.68 -9.50
CA ASP A 179 12.32 8.96 -9.76
C ASP A 179 11.65 9.76 -10.88
N THR A 180 10.94 9.10 -11.80
CA THR A 180 10.17 9.77 -12.87
C THR A 180 8.91 10.46 -12.36
N THR A 181 8.36 9.99 -11.23
CA THR A 181 7.25 10.67 -10.56
C THR A 181 7.73 12.02 -10.05
N ARG A 182 7.11 13.09 -10.55
CA ARG A 182 7.40 14.46 -10.11
C ARG A 182 6.93 14.62 -8.66
N ALA A 183 7.86 14.91 -7.76
CA ALA A 183 7.50 15.49 -6.49
C ALA A 183 6.76 16.81 -6.78
N SER A 184 5.50 16.93 -6.38
CA SER A 184 4.86 18.25 -6.36
C SER A 184 5.73 19.15 -5.47
N PRO A 185 6.16 20.33 -5.95
CA PRO A 185 6.75 21.32 -5.07
C PRO A 185 5.65 21.74 -4.09
N LEU A 186 5.61 21.06 -2.94
CA LEU A 186 4.68 21.38 -1.86
C LEU A 186 5.16 22.69 -1.25
N THR A 187 4.82 23.81 -1.87
CA THR A 187 4.91 25.12 -1.24
C THR A 187 4.04 25.05 0.01
N TYR A 188 4.64 25.26 1.18
CA TYR A 188 3.93 25.24 2.45
C TYR A 188 2.74 26.20 2.36
N ASN A 189 1.52 25.63 2.39
CA ASN A 189 0.28 26.38 2.45
C ASN A 189 -0.40 26.03 3.79
N PRO A 190 -0.63 26.99 4.69
CA PRO A 190 -1.28 26.75 5.98
C PRO A 190 -2.73 26.23 5.84
N THR A 191 -3.34 26.35 4.67
CA THR A 191 -4.61 25.69 4.32
C THR A 191 -4.37 24.66 3.22
N LEU A 192 -4.10 23.41 3.61
CA LEU A 192 -3.97 22.31 2.66
C LEU A 192 -5.31 22.04 1.97
N THR A 193 -5.34 22.18 0.65
CA THR A 193 -6.49 21.74 -0.15
C THR A 193 -6.53 20.21 -0.20
N LEU A 194 -7.67 19.64 -0.59
CA LEU A 194 -7.80 18.19 -0.83
C LEU A 194 -6.77 17.69 -1.87
N THR A 195 -6.41 18.55 -2.83
CA THR A 195 -5.37 18.27 -3.84
C THR A 195 -3.99 18.21 -3.20
N ASP A 196 -3.67 19.13 -2.29
CA ASP A 196 -2.39 19.15 -1.58
C ASP A 196 -2.25 17.95 -0.64
N ALA A 197 -3.32 17.57 0.05
CA ALA A 197 -3.36 16.36 0.88
C ALA A 197 -3.09 15.10 0.06
N ARG A 198 -3.71 14.97 -1.12
CA ARG A 198 -3.47 13.85 -2.05
C ARG A 198 -2.05 13.84 -2.60
N ALA A 199 -1.51 15.00 -2.95
CA ALA A 199 -0.13 15.12 -3.42
C ALA A 199 0.88 14.76 -2.30
N LEU A 200 0.59 15.15 -1.06
CA LEU A 200 1.39 14.75 0.10
C LEU A 200 1.32 13.23 0.34
N SER A 201 0.13 12.62 0.31
CA SER A 201 -0.02 11.16 0.39
C SER A 201 0.78 10.46 -0.70
N ALA A 202 0.74 10.97 -1.94
CA ALA A 202 1.46 10.38 -3.06
C ALA A 202 2.98 10.42 -2.86
N ASP A 203 3.54 11.55 -2.38
CA ASP A 203 4.98 11.65 -2.11
C ASP A 203 5.40 10.76 -0.94
N ILE A 204 4.55 10.62 0.10
CA ILE A 204 4.77 9.69 1.20
C ILE A 204 4.79 8.24 0.68
N PHE A 205 3.82 7.85 -0.14
CA PHE A 205 3.77 6.50 -0.72
C PHE A 205 4.97 6.22 -1.60
N ARG A 206 5.40 7.18 -2.40
CA ARG A 206 6.58 7.05 -3.26
C ARG A 206 7.83 6.77 -2.45
N ARG A 207 8.07 7.53 -1.37
CA ARG A 207 9.23 7.34 -0.49
C ARG A 207 9.14 6.05 0.32
N ALA A 208 7.98 5.72 0.86
CA ALA A 208 7.77 4.46 1.58
C ALA A 208 7.96 3.23 0.67
N THR A 209 7.51 3.31 -0.58
CA THR A 209 7.72 2.26 -1.59
C THR A 209 9.20 2.09 -1.90
N ARG A 210 9.97 3.19 -1.98
CA ARG A 210 11.44 3.13 -2.13
C ARG A 210 12.09 2.43 -0.93
N VAL A 211 11.71 2.78 0.29
CA VAL A 211 12.21 2.12 1.51
C VAL A 211 11.91 0.62 1.49
N TYR A 212 10.68 0.23 1.14
CA TYR A 212 10.28 -1.18 1.03
C TYR A 212 11.05 -1.93 -0.06
N LEU A 213 11.25 -1.32 -1.23
CA LEU A 213 12.03 -1.91 -2.31
C LEU A 213 13.50 -2.10 -1.93
N ARG A 214 14.10 -1.10 -1.26
CA ARG A 214 15.47 -1.19 -0.75
C ARG A 214 15.63 -2.25 0.34
N SER A 215 14.64 -2.46 1.19
CA SER A 215 14.70 -3.56 2.18
C SER A 215 14.63 -4.94 1.53
N ILE A 216 13.92 -5.09 0.41
CA ILE A 216 13.94 -6.33 -0.38
C ILE A 216 15.32 -6.55 -1.02
N MET A 217 15.89 -5.50 -1.61
CA MET A 217 17.17 -5.57 -2.31
C MET A 217 18.36 -5.80 -1.37
N LEU A 218 18.47 -5.00 -0.31
CA LEU A 218 19.63 -4.94 0.59
C LEU A 218 19.45 -5.78 1.85
N GLY A 219 18.25 -6.34 2.04
CA GLY A 219 17.81 -6.91 3.31
C GLY A 219 17.28 -5.83 4.24
N SER A 220 16.48 -6.23 5.22
CA SER A 220 15.91 -5.32 6.21
C SER A 220 16.95 -4.92 7.26
N PHE A 221 18.08 -4.32 6.86
CA PHE A 221 19.15 -3.91 7.78
C PHE A 221 19.12 -2.40 8.00
N PRO A 222 18.65 -1.90 9.17
CA PRO A 222 18.46 -0.47 9.44
C PRO A 222 19.72 0.40 9.37
N ASN A 223 20.91 -0.22 9.42
CA ASN A 223 22.21 0.47 9.42
C ASN A 223 22.82 0.61 8.01
N VAL A 224 22.20 0.00 6.99
CA VAL A 224 22.66 0.16 5.60
C VAL A 224 22.37 1.59 5.17
N ARG A 225 23.41 2.31 4.71
CA ARG A 225 23.34 3.74 4.39
C ARG A 225 22.18 4.06 3.45
N GLU A 226 22.00 3.27 2.40
CA GLU A 226 20.94 3.48 1.42
C GLU A 226 19.53 3.34 2.03
N ILE A 227 19.36 2.49 3.05
CA ILE A 227 18.10 2.36 3.80
C ILE A 227 17.93 3.57 4.71
N VAL A 228 18.98 3.97 5.44
CA VAL A 228 18.98 5.15 6.31
C VAL A 228 18.55 6.39 5.54
N GLU A 229 19.21 6.69 4.42
CA GLU A 229 18.92 7.86 3.59
C GLU A 229 17.46 7.87 3.12
N SER A 230 16.93 6.73 2.67
CA SER A 230 15.53 6.63 2.24
C SER A 230 14.54 6.77 3.39
N VAL A 231 14.86 6.23 4.56
CA VAL A 231 14.02 6.37 5.76
C VAL A 231 14.00 7.81 6.24
N ASP A 232 15.16 8.48 6.31
CA ASP A 232 15.26 9.88 6.73
C ASP A 232 14.46 10.80 5.82
N GLU A 233 14.56 10.58 4.50
CA GLU A 233 13.75 11.28 3.51
C GLU A 233 12.24 11.07 3.69
N ALA A 234 11.81 9.84 3.93
CA ALA A 234 10.40 9.52 4.14
C ALA A 234 9.88 10.13 5.45
N ILE A 235 10.64 10.00 6.53
CA ILE A 235 10.29 10.53 7.85
C ILE A 235 10.26 12.06 7.84
N ALA A 236 11.09 12.71 7.02
CA ALA A 236 11.02 14.16 6.84
C ALA A 236 9.65 14.64 6.33
N LEU A 237 8.91 13.83 5.56
CA LEU A 237 7.53 14.11 5.20
C LEU A 237 6.55 13.75 6.32
N LEU A 238 6.72 12.57 6.94
CA LEU A 238 5.83 12.09 7.99
C LEU A 238 5.80 13.03 9.20
N ARG A 239 6.94 13.67 9.53
CA ARG A 239 7.10 14.61 10.66
C ARG A 239 6.52 16.02 10.43
N ARG A 240 5.87 16.28 9.29
CA ARG A 240 5.31 17.62 9.03
C ARG A 240 4.28 18.00 10.10
N PRO A 241 4.36 19.19 10.71
CA PRO A 241 3.55 19.55 11.87
C PRO A 241 2.05 19.62 11.58
N GLN A 242 1.66 20.03 10.36
CA GLN A 242 0.26 20.19 9.94
C GLN A 242 -0.11 19.14 8.88
N MET A 243 0.01 17.86 9.23
CA MET A 243 -0.45 16.78 8.35
C MET A 243 -1.93 16.51 8.63
N PRO A 244 -2.84 16.58 7.64
CA PRO A 244 -4.24 16.26 7.85
C PRO A 244 -4.37 14.80 8.29
N SER A 245 -5.28 14.51 9.21
CA SER A 245 -5.50 13.14 9.69
C SER A 245 -5.91 12.16 8.58
N SER A 246 -6.56 12.65 7.52
CA SER A 246 -6.83 11.84 6.31
C SER A 246 -5.56 11.36 5.62
N VAL A 247 -4.49 12.17 5.62
CA VAL A 247 -3.17 11.78 5.10
C VAL A 247 -2.51 10.78 6.04
N VAL A 248 -2.57 11.01 7.36
CA VAL A 248 -2.01 10.07 8.35
C VAL A 248 -2.65 8.69 8.20
N ARG A 249 -3.98 8.62 8.21
CA ARG A 249 -4.76 7.37 8.09
C ARG A 249 -4.57 6.67 6.74
N SER A 250 -4.48 7.43 5.65
CA SER A 250 -4.23 6.83 4.33
C SER A 250 -2.80 6.30 4.19
N THR A 251 -1.81 6.91 4.86
CA THR A 251 -0.38 6.59 4.71
C THR A 251 0.18 5.67 5.80
N MET A 252 -0.67 4.96 6.52
CA MET A 252 -0.30 4.05 7.61
C MET A 252 0.77 3.00 7.24
N PHE A 253 0.77 2.55 5.99
CA PHE A 253 1.85 1.70 5.44
C PHE A 253 3.23 2.35 5.57
N ALA A 254 3.35 3.66 5.32
CA ALA A 254 4.60 4.38 5.40
C ALA A 254 5.12 4.48 6.84
N PHE A 255 4.22 4.71 7.81
CA PHE A 255 4.57 4.68 9.23
C PHE A 255 5.14 3.32 9.64
N LEU A 256 4.50 2.23 9.20
CA LEU A 256 4.96 0.88 9.50
C LEU A 256 6.34 0.60 8.89
N VAL A 257 6.53 0.84 7.59
CA VAL A 257 7.79 0.52 6.90
C VAL A 257 8.94 1.39 7.39
N CYS A 258 8.74 2.70 7.50
CA CYS A 258 9.80 3.63 7.92
C CYS A 258 10.08 3.50 9.43
N GLY A 259 9.03 3.36 10.24
CA GLY A 259 9.15 3.12 11.67
C GLY A 259 9.79 1.79 11.98
N ALA A 260 9.52 0.74 11.19
CA ALA A 260 10.28 -0.49 11.27
C ALA A 260 11.74 -0.19 10.90
N LEU A 261 12.06 0.36 9.74
CA LEU A 261 13.45 0.42 9.29
C LEU A 261 14.31 1.56 9.88
N THR A 262 13.77 2.40 10.76
CA THR A 262 14.55 3.43 11.46
C THR A 262 15.42 2.86 12.59
N HIS A 263 16.63 3.38 12.68
CA HIS A 263 17.56 3.16 13.80
C HIS A 263 17.69 4.39 14.71
N ASP A 264 17.22 5.57 14.27
CA ASP A 264 17.26 6.81 15.06
C ASP A 264 16.10 6.84 16.08
N GLU A 265 16.44 6.94 17.35
CA GLU A 265 15.47 7.02 18.45
C GLU A 265 14.57 8.26 18.35
N ARG A 266 15.08 9.38 17.82
CA ARG A 266 14.30 10.60 17.61
C ARG A 266 13.21 10.38 16.57
N HIS A 267 13.51 9.61 15.52
CA HIS A 267 12.54 9.23 14.50
C HIS A 267 11.45 8.34 15.10
N ARG A 268 11.79 7.41 16.00
CA ARG A 268 10.79 6.58 16.70
C ARG A 268 9.86 7.43 17.55
N GLN A 269 10.42 8.32 18.35
CA GLN A 269 9.64 9.23 19.22
C GLN A 269 8.69 10.10 18.42
N GLU A 270 9.13 10.69 17.31
CA GLU A 270 8.27 11.55 16.48
C GLU A 270 7.16 10.77 15.77
N LEU A 271 7.44 9.56 15.28
CA LEU A 271 6.42 8.69 14.71
C LEU A 271 5.40 8.26 15.76
N SER A 272 5.84 7.86 16.96
CA SER A 272 4.95 7.51 18.08
C SER A 272 4.06 8.68 18.47
N ARG A 273 4.65 9.87 18.66
CA ARG A 273 3.90 11.09 19.00
C ARG A 273 2.81 11.41 17.98
N LYS A 274 3.09 11.19 16.69
CA LYS A 274 2.08 11.40 15.64
C LYS A 274 0.97 10.36 15.64
N LEU A 275 1.29 9.11 15.94
CA LEU A 275 0.28 8.07 16.09
C LEU A 275 -0.60 8.30 17.33
N ASP A 276 -0.04 8.88 18.40
CA ASP A 276 -0.76 9.25 19.61
C ASP A 276 -1.71 10.44 19.40
N LEU A 277 -1.28 11.46 18.65
CA LEU A 277 -2.15 12.59 18.32
C LEU A 277 -3.36 12.17 17.48
N GLU A 278 -3.27 11.11 16.68
CA GLU A 278 -4.44 10.56 15.98
C GLU A 278 -5.38 9.78 16.92
N GLU A 279 -4.92 9.37 18.09
CA GLU A 279 -5.72 8.69 19.12
C GLU A 279 -6.40 9.69 20.07
N GLU A 280 -5.79 10.84 20.34
CA GLU A 280 -6.34 11.89 21.22
C GLU A 280 -7.49 12.70 20.58
N GLU A 281 -7.75 12.49 19.30
CA GLU A 281 -8.95 13.00 18.62
C GLU A 281 -10.23 12.44 19.30
N PRO A 282 -11.37 13.16 19.28
CA PRO A 282 -12.58 12.71 19.97
C PRO A 282 -12.97 11.27 19.60
N ALA A 283 -13.53 10.49 20.54
CA ALA A 283 -13.81 9.05 20.34
C ALA A 283 -14.68 8.71 19.10
N GLU A 284 -15.40 9.69 18.54
CA GLU A 284 -16.16 9.56 17.30
C GLU A 284 -15.28 9.61 16.02
N SER A 285 -14.03 10.09 16.13
CA SER A 285 -13.02 10.16 15.07
C SER A 285 -11.80 9.24 15.28
N VAL A 286 -11.67 8.60 16.45
CA VAL A 286 -10.68 7.52 16.73
C VAL A 286 -11.10 6.25 16.01
N VAL A 287 -10.88 6.22 14.71
CA VAL A 287 -11.21 5.10 13.84
C VAL A 287 -9.99 4.79 12.98
N GLY A 288 -9.38 3.62 13.16
CA GLY A 288 -8.23 3.22 12.35
C GLY A 288 -7.27 2.22 13.01
N ASN A 289 -6.14 2.01 12.36
CA ASN A 289 -5.12 1.05 12.75
C ASN A 289 -3.87 1.69 13.36
N SER A 290 -3.95 2.97 13.79
CA SER A 290 -2.83 3.71 14.40
C SER A 290 -2.28 3.02 15.64
N LEU A 291 -3.16 2.66 16.58
CA LEU A 291 -2.78 1.97 17.82
C LEU A 291 -2.13 0.61 17.55
N SER A 292 -2.70 -0.16 16.61
CA SER A 292 -2.16 -1.47 16.23
C SER A 292 -0.78 -1.33 15.59
N ILE A 293 -0.57 -0.32 14.74
CA ILE A 293 0.74 -0.03 14.16
C ILE A 293 1.73 0.42 15.23
N LYS A 294 1.32 1.29 16.15
CA LYS A 294 2.18 1.73 17.26
C LYS A 294 2.65 0.55 18.10
N LYS A 295 1.73 -0.31 18.55
CA LYS A 295 2.06 -1.53 19.32
C LYS A 295 3.00 -2.46 18.56
N LEU A 296 2.78 -2.62 17.26
CA LEU A 296 3.66 -3.42 16.41
C LEU A 296 5.06 -2.81 16.31
N LEU A 297 5.16 -1.49 16.10
CA LEU A 297 6.44 -0.78 16.06
C LEU A 297 7.19 -0.86 17.39
N GLU A 298 6.51 -0.66 18.52
CA GLU A 298 7.07 -0.81 19.86
C GLU A 298 7.61 -2.24 20.08
N THR A 299 6.88 -3.25 19.63
CA THR A 299 7.32 -4.65 19.68
C THR A 299 8.61 -4.83 18.87
N ILE A 300 8.63 -4.35 17.62
CA ILE A 300 9.81 -4.42 16.75
C ILE A 300 11.02 -3.70 17.37
N TRP A 301 10.83 -2.52 17.96
CA TRP A 301 11.92 -1.75 18.59
C TRP A 301 12.43 -2.45 19.86
N ASN A 302 11.54 -3.03 20.66
CA ASN A 302 11.88 -3.76 21.88
C ASN A 302 12.61 -5.09 21.60
N GLU A 303 12.24 -5.79 20.54
CA GLU A 303 12.98 -6.99 20.10
C GLU A 303 14.37 -6.60 19.60
N ARG A 304 14.49 -5.47 18.91
CA ARG A 304 15.77 -5.00 18.43
C ARG A 304 16.75 -4.59 19.50
N SER A 305 16.28 -3.92 20.55
CA SER A 305 17.13 -3.54 21.68
C SER A 305 17.73 -4.75 22.39
N LYS A 306 17.08 -5.92 22.29
CA LYS A 306 17.54 -7.21 22.81
C LYS A 306 18.41 -7.99 21.84
N SER A 307 18.23 -7.79 20.53
CA SER A 307 18.96 -8.49 19.46
C SER A 307 20.30 -7.81 19.09
N SER A 308 21.19 -8.55 18.42
CA SER A 308 22.42 -7.95 17.89
C SER A 308 22.10 -6.94 16.76
N PRO A 309 22.77 -5.78 16.66
CA PRO A 309 22.57 -4.80 15.57
C PRO A 309 22.83 -5.33 14.16
N ARG A 310 23.32 -6.57 14.05
CA ARG A 310 23.65 -7.26 12.80
C ARG A 310 22.50 -8.09 12.24
N GLN A 311 21.37 -8.18 12.94
CA GLN A 311 20.22 -8.95 12.47
C GLN A 311 19.26 -8.08 11.63
N PRO A 312 18.66 -8.65 10.57
CA PRO A 312 17.63 -7.96 9.82
C PRO A 312 16.36 -7.83 10.66
N VAL A 313 15.55 -6.81 10.37
CA VAL A 313 14.17 -6.71 10.86
C VAL A 313 13.37 -7.88 10.33
N GLN A 314 12.76 -8.65 11.23
CA GLN A 314 11.79 -9.70 10.91
C GLN A 314 10.36 -9.16 11.00
#